data_AF-A0A135LSU9-F1
#
_entry.id   AF-A0A135LSU9-F1
#
_cell.length_a   1.000
_cell.length_b   1.000
_cell.length_c   1.000
_cell.angle_alpha   90.00
_cell.angle_beta   90.00
_cell.angle_gamma   90.00
#
_symmetry.space_group_name_H-M   'P 1'
#
loop_
_entity.id
_entity.type
_entity.pdbx_description
1 polymer ?
#
loop_
_entity_poly.entity_id
_entity_poly.type
_entity_poly.pdbx_seq_one_letter_code
_entity_poly.pdbx_strand_id
1 'polypeptide(L)'
;MHQDIAPRNLLIDPCTNKIALFDFDRAASGKRRLYEGRDDVSSVVFTLYELITNDTSFSGIPHWDRHIEMVQNISEWTVNRELDSDVSKFRNFLSQWVATRRQDGDMKRYLNAPHRFTWPDLPTPPDYNVPFEMGTTWDGKTNWRTGYCSRSTAVKMGQYSFLWERPPQSRSLIKAENSVK
;
A
#
# COMPACT_ATOMS: atom_id res chain seq x y z
N MET A 1 -4.68 -0.42 10.91
CA MET A 1 -3.31 -0.86 10.52
C MET A 1 -3.20 -0.85 9.01
N HIS A 2 -2.10 -0.31 8.45
CA HIS A 2 -1.92 -0.13 7.00
C HIS A 2 -1.44 -1.41 6.30
N GLN A 3 -0.53 -2.17 6.93
CA GLN A 3 0.06 -3.43 6.44
C GLN A 3 0.90 -3.31 5.16
N ASP A 4 1.27 -2.08 4.76
CA ASP A 4 2.11 -1.82 3.57
C ASP A 4 2.84 -0.48 3.67
N ILE A 5 3.37 -0.17 4.86
CA ILE A 5 4.24 1.01 5.01
C ILE A 5 5.54 0.70 4.27
N ALA A 6 5.83 1.49 3.25
CA ALA A 6 7.00 1.37 2.38
C ALA A 6 7.34 2.74 1.78
N PRO A 7 8.58 2.99 1.33
CA PRO A 7 8.96 4.28 0.76
C PRO A 7 8.05 4.75 -0.37
N ARG A 8 7.61 3.83 -1.24
CA ARG A 8 6.66 4.09 -2.34
C ARG A 8 5.29 4.61 -1.91
N ASN A 9 4.90 4.38 -0.65
CA ASN A 9 3.58 4.72 -0.11
C ASN A 9 3.64 5.99 0.78
N LEU A 10 4.78 6.69 0.78
CA LEU A 10 4.97 7.95 1.51
C LEU A 10 5.02 9.12 0.52
N LEU A 11 4.24 10.16 0.81
CA LEU A 11 4.29 11.45 0.14
C LEU A 11 4.82 12.50 1.12
N ILE A 12 5.56 13.47 0.60
CA ILE A 12 6.02 14.63 1.36
C ILE A 12 5.33 15.86 0.78
N ASP A 13 4.59 16.58 1.61
CA ASP A 13 4.09 17.90 1.26
C ASP A 13 5.26 18.88 1.24
N PRO A 14 5.63 19.48 0.09
CA PRO A 14 6.79 20.36 -0.02
C PRO A 14 6.61 21.69 0.74
N CYS A 15 5.37 22.09 1.04
CA CYS A 15 5.10 23.34 1.75
C CYS A 15 5.16 23.16 3.27
N THR A 16 4.74 22.00 3.77
CA THR A 16 4.62 21.75 5.22
C THR A 16 5.62 20.73 5.76
N ASN A 17 6.37 20.06 4.87
CA ASN A 17 7.23 18.91 5.18
C ASN A 17 6.50 17.78 5.91
N LYS A 18 5.16 17.73 5.81
CA LYS A 18 4.37 16.67 6.40
C LYS A 18 4.45 15.41 5.54
N ILE A 19 4.60 14.28 6.22
CA ILE A 19 4.51 12.97 5.59
C ILE A 19 3.04 12.56 5.53
N ALA A 20 2.56 12.23 4.34
CA ALA A 20 1.25 11.65 4.11
C ALA A 20 1.40 10.20 3.64
N LEU A 21 0.58 9.31 4.21
CA LEU A 21 0.50 7.89 3.83
C LEU A 21 -0.65 7.70 2.86
N PHE A 22 -0.44 6.92 1.81
CA PHE A 22 -1.48 6.53 0.84
C PHE A 22 -1.37 5.03 0.50
N ASP A 23 -2.23 4.54 -0.39
CA ASP A 23 -2.34 3.12 -0.78
C ASP A 23 -2.83 2.19 0.35
N PHE A 24 -4.06 2.45 0.79
CA PHE A 24 -4.73 1.70 1.86
C PHE A 24 -5.35 0.38 1.38
N ASP A 25 -5.01 -0.14 0.21
CA ASP A 25 -5.62 -1.36 -0.34
C ASP A 25 -5.40 -2.59 0.56
N ARG A 26 -4.30 -2.59 1.31
CA ARG A 26 -3.95 -3.61 2.29
C ARG A 26 -4.38 -3.28 3.72
N ALA A 27 -5.07 -2.17 3.97
CA ALA A 27 -5.41 -1.78 5.33
C ALA A 27 -6.33 -2.80 6.03
N ALA A 28 -6.03 -3.08 7.29
CA ALA A 28 -6.85 -3.92 8.19
C ALA A 28 -7.59 -3.08 9.23
N SER A 29 -8.78 -3.58 9.57
CA SER A 29 -9.61 -3.09 10.67
C SER A 29 -10.13 -4.28 11.49
N GLY A 30 -9.76 -4.33 12.77
CA GLY A 30 -9.96 -5.52 13.58
C GLY A 30 -9.30 -6.75 12.95
N LYS A 31 -10.05 -7.85 12.83
CA LYS A 31 -9.60 -9.06 12.12
C LYS A 31 -9.83 -9.01 10.60
N ARG A 32 -10.60 -8.03 10.11
CA ARG A 32 -10.95 -7.94 8.68
C ARG A 32 -9.71 -7.51 7.88
N ARG A 33 -9.34 -8.32 6.89
CA ARG A 33 -8.16 -8.14 6.03
C ARG A 33 -6.83 -8.09 6.80
N LEU A 34 -6.80 -8.58 8.04
CA LEU A 34 -5.55 -8.71 8.79
C LEU A 34 -4.78 -9.92 8.26
N TYR A 35 -3.58 -9.68 7.76
CA TYR A 35 -2.67 -10.70 7.27
C TYR A 35 -1.63 -11.02 8.35
N GLU A 36 -1.38 -12.31 8.56
CA GLU A 36 -0.33 -12.76 9.47
C GLU A 36 1.04 -12.24 9.00
N GLY A 37 1.90 -11.82 9.94
CA GLY A 37 3.22 -11.27 9.62
C GLY A 37 3.21 -9.85 9.01
N ARG A 38 2.04 -9.24 8.79
CA ARG A 38 1.94 -7.85 8.34
C ARG A 38 1.56 -6.91 9.47
N ASP A 39 2.58 -6.40 10.15
CA ASP A 39 2.41 -5.33 11.13
C ASP A 39 3.15 -4.05 10.70
N ASP A 40 2.59 -2.90 11.10
CA ASP A 40 3.13 -1.58 10.72
C ASP A 40 4.47 -1.28 11.41
N VAL A 41 4.78 -1.89 12.55
CA VAL A 41 6.06 -1.69 13.26
C VAL A 41 7.21 -2.30 12.47
N SER A 42 7.05 -3.55 12.04
CA SER A 42 8.03 -4.21 11.16
C SER A 42 8.16 -3.44 9.85
N SER A 43 7.04 -3.02 9.26
CA SER A 43 7.04 -2.25 8.00
C SER A 43 7.82 -0.93 8.09
N VAL A 44 7.70 -0.19 9.22
CA VAL A 44 8.49 1.03 9.47
C VAL A 44 9.99 0.75 9.54
N VAL A 45 10.40 -0.37 10.13
CA VAL A 45 11.82 -0.74 10.25
C VAL A 45 12.44 -0.97 8.88
N PHE A 46 11.78 -1.77 8.03
CA PHE A 46 12.24 -1.98 6.65
C PHE A 46 12.21 -0.70 5.82
N THR A 47 11.17 0.13 6.01
CA THR A 47 11.06 1.41 5.32
C THR A 47 12.21 2.34 5.67
N LEU A 48 12.56 2.48 6.95
CA LEU A 48 13.66 3.34 7.37
C LEU A 48 15.02 2.84 6.87
N TYR A 49 15.23 1.52 6.87
CA TYR A 49 16.41 0.89 6.28
C TYR A 49 16.51 1.21 4.78
N GLU A 50 15.46 0.90 4.00
CA GLU A 50 15.43 1.14 2.55
C GLU A 50 15.61 2.62 2.22
N LEU A 51 15.05 3.53 3.03
CA LEU A 51 15.35 4.95 2.90
C LEU A 51 16.85 5.16 3.12
N ILE A 52 17.42 4.92 4.29
CA ILE A 52 18.82 5.30 4.54
C ILE A 52 19.83 4.63 3.58
N THR A 53 19.61 3.36 3.24
CA THR A 53 20.58 2.55 2.49
C THR A 53 20.28 2.41 1.01
N ASN A 54 19.07 2.74 0.55
CA ASN A 54 18.60 2.43 -0.80
C ASN A 54 18.67 0.92 -1.16
N ASP A 55 18.82 0.05 -0.17
CA ASP A 55 18.86 -1.40 -0.34
C ASP A 55 17.44 -1.97 -0.27
N THR A 56 16.98 -2.49 -1.41
CA THR A 56 15.65 -3.08 -1.58
C THR A 56 15.66 -4.61 -1.47
N SER A 57 16.76 -5.23 -1.03
CA SER A 57 16.91 -6.70 -0.96
C SER A 57 15.80 -7.39 -0.16
N PHE A 58 15.32 -6.74 0.91
CA PHE A 58 14.25 -7.26 1.75
C PHE A 58 12.85 -7.16 1.13
N SER A 59 12.67 -6.32 0.11
CA SER A 59 11.34 -6.08 -0.49
C SER A 59 10.79 -7.30 -1.23
N GLY A 60 11.67 -8.18 -1.74
CA GLY A 60 11.29 -9.45 -2.36
C GLY A 60 10.97 -10.58 -1.38
N ILE A 61 11.32 -10.42 -0.09
CA ILE A 61 11.07 -11.45 0.92
C ILE A 61 9.58 -11.46 1.28
N PRO A 62 8.91 -12.62 1.23
CA PRO A 62 7.52 -12.73 1.66
C PRO A 62 7.32 -12.24 3.10
N HIS A 63 6.17 -11.63 3.36
CA HIS A 63 5.91 -10.98 4.64
C HIS A 63 5.86 -11.94 5.84
N TRP A 64 5.55 -13.22 5.63
CA TRP A 64 5.59 -14.25 6.69
C TRP A 64 7.03 -14.69 7.03
N ASP A 65 7.98 -14.50 6.11
CA ASP A 65 9.41 -14.80 6.31
C ASP A 65 10.21 -13.55 6.69
N ARG A 66 9.56 -12.40 6.82
CA ARG A 66 10.21 -11.11 7.03
C ARG A 66 10.24 -10.77 8.52
N HIS A 67 11.43 -10.83 9.12
CA HIS A 67 11.62 -10.62 10.55
C HIS A 67 12.41 -9.33 10.83
N ILE A 68 12.02 -8.59 11.87
CA ILE A 68 12.62 -7.29 12.21
C ILE A 68 14.13 -7.41 12.50
N GLU A 69 14.53 -8.56 13.04
CA GLU A 69 15.90 -8.92 13.39
C GLU A 69 16.82 -8.91 12.15
N MET A 70 16.27 -9.15 10.95
CA MET A 70 17.02 -9.07 9.69
C MET A 70 17.66 -7.70 9.47
N VAL A 71 16.99 -6.64 9.92
CA VAL A 71 17.47 -5.24 9.81
C VAL A 71 18.20 -4.82 11.08
N GLN A 72 17.69 -5.20 12.26
CA GLN A 72 18.28 -4.78 13.53
C GLN A 72 19.65 -5.41 13.80
N ASN A 73 19.90 -6.64 13.32
CA ASN A 73 21.17 -7.34 13.50
C ASN A 73 22.28 -6.88 12.54
N ILE A 74 21.97 -6.02 11.57
CA ILE A 74 22.98 -5.45 10.67
C ILE A 74 23.86 -4.51 11.49
N SER A 75 25.17 -4.79 11.58
CA SER A 75 26.10 -4.00 12.38
C SER A 75 26.23 -2.56 11.89
N GLU A 76 26.29 -2.36 10.57
CA GLU A 76 26.47 -1.05 9.93
C GLU A 76 25.52 -0.88 8.74
N TRP A 77 24.85 0.28 8.66
CA TRP A 77 23.98 0.62 7.54
C TRP A 77 24.80 1.44 6.54
N THR A 78 24.96 0.93 5.31
CA THR A 78 25.60 1.68 4.22
C THR A 78 24.73 2.87 3.85
N VAL A 79 25.12 4.07 4.25
CA VAL A 79 24.36 5.30 3.99
C VAL A 79 24.54 5.73 2.54
N ASN A 80 23.44 5.79 1.79
CA ASN A 80 23.44 6.14 0.35
C ASN A 80 22.73 7.47 0.06
N ARG A 81 22.59 8.34 1.07
CA ARG A 81 22.01 9.68 0.93
C ARG A 81 22.52 10.62 2.01
N GLU A 82 22.35 11.92 1.79
CA GLU A 82 22.61 12.91 2.83
C GLU A 82 21.57 12.79 3.96
N LEU A 83 22.05 12.85 5.20
CA LEU A 83 21.25 12.81 6.41
C LEU A 83 21.53 14.06 7.24
N ASP A 84 20.53 14.54 7.97
CA ASP A 84 20.65 15.66 8.93
C ASP A 84 21.29 15.24 10.27
N SER A 85 21.66 13.97 10.41
CA SER A 85 22.34 13.41 11.57
C SER A 85 23.03 12.10 11.27
N ASP A 86 23.82 11.62 12.25
CA ASP A 86 24.44 10.31 12.19
C ASP A 86 23.40 9.19 12.12
N VAL A 87 23.67 8.16 11.30
CA VAL A 87 22.84 6.96 11.18
C VAL A 87 22.57 6.28 12.54
N SER A 88 23.51 6.38 13.47
CA SER A 88 23.38 5.86 14.83
C SER A 88 22.21 6.49 15.60
N LYS A 89 21.94 7.78 15.41
CA LYS A 89 20.79 8.45 16.06
C LYS A 89 19.47 7.90 15.56
N PHE A 90 19.33 7.73 14.24
CA PHE A 90 18.13 7.11 13.65
C PHE A 90 17.92 5.68 14.13
N ARG A 91 19.00 4.89 14.16
CA ARG A 91 18.94 3.48 14.63
C ARG A 91 18.59 3.38 16.11
N ASN A 92 19.17 4.23 16.95
CA ASN A 92 18.86 4.26 18.39
C ASN A 92 17.40 4.66 18.62
N PHE A 93 16.93 5.70 17.93
CA PHE A 93 15.54 6.13 18.01
C PHE A 93 14.59 5.02 17.54
N LEU A 94 14.89 4.37 16.41
CA LEU A 94 14.10 3.26 15.88
C LEU A 94 14.01 2.11 16.88
N SER A 95 15.13 1.69 17.46
CA SER A 95 15.16 0.61 18.46
C SER A 95 14.33 0.93 19.70
N GLN A 96 14.42 2.16 20.21
CA GLN A 96 13.58 2.62 21.33
C GLN A 96 12.09 2.63 20.95
N TRP A 97 11.77 3.17 19.77
CA TRP A 97 10.40 3.25 19.24
C TRP A 97 9.76 1.87 19.06
N VAL A 98 10.53 0.90 18.56
CA VAL A 98 10.13 -0.51 18.43
C VAL A 98 9.90 -1.12 19.81
N ALA A 99 10.84 -0.93 20.74
CA ALA A 99 10.74 -1.47 22.10
C ALA A 99 9.48 -0.96 22.80
N THR A 100 9.21 0.35 22.77
CA THR A 100 8.00 0.94 23.36
C THR A 100 6.72 0.35 22.77
N ARG A 101 6.65 0.16 21.44
CA ARG A 101 5.45 -0.37 20.79
C ARG A 101 5.23 -1.86 21.04
N ARG A 102 6.31 -2.62 21.24
CA ARG A 102 6.24 -4.06 21.54
C ARG A 102 6.03 -4.33 23.04
N GLN A 103 6.52 -3.47 23.93
CA GLN A 103 6.37 -3.61 25.39
C GLN A 103 4.90 -3.62 25.83
N ASP A 104 4.06 -2.82 25.17
CA ASP A 104 2.63 -2.77 25.47
C ASP A 104 1.89 -4.05 25.02
N GLY A 105 2.53 -4.95 24.28
CA GLY A 105 2.06 -6.30 23.92
C GLY A 105 0.82 -6.35 23.01
N ASP A 106 0.05 -5.27 22.95
CA ASP A 106 -1.25 -5.24 22.30
C ASP A 106 -1.21 -4.46 20.98
N MET A 107 -0.67 -5.09 19.94
CA MET A 107 -0.82 -4.58 18.58
C MET A 107 -2.30 -4.47 18.15
N LYS A 108 -3.25 -5.10 18.89
CA LYS A 108 -4.68 -4.98 18.59
C LYS A 108 -5.20 -3.57 18.83
N ARG A 109 -4.56 -2.76 19.68
CA ARG A 109 -4.93 -1.34 19.85
C ARG A 109 -4.82 -0.56 18.55
N TYR A 110 -3.92 -0.96 17.64
CA TYR A 110 -3.73 -0.34 16.32
C TYR A 110 -4.62 -0.95 15.22
N LEU A 111 -5.36 -2.01 15.53
CA LEU A 111 -6.36 -2.61 14.64
C LEU A 111 -7.69 -1.86 14.70
N ASN A 112 -7.95 -1.14 15.78
CA ASN A 112 -9.16 -0.38 15.99
C ASN A 112 -8.89 1.11 15.75
N ALA A 113 -9.67 1.74 14.87
CA ALA A 113 -9.68 3.19 14.74
C ALA A 113 -10.76 3.74 15.68
N PRO A 114 -10.41 4.46 16.76
CA PRO A 114 -11.40 4.96 17.73
C PRO A 114 -12.38 5.95 17.09
N HIS A 115 -11.98 6.62 16.01
CA HIS A 115 -12.81 7.56 15.25
C HIS A 115 -12.91 7.09 13.81
N ARG A 116 -13.58 5.94 13.61
CA ARG A 116 -13.76 5.38 12.28
C ARG A 116 -14.70 6.27 11.49
N PHE A 117 -14.23 6.76 10.35
CA PHE A 117 -15.10 7.40 9.38
C PHE A 117 -16.07 6.37 8.81
N THR A 118 -17.37 6.63 8.92
CA THR A 118 -18.40 5.81 8.28
C THR A 118 -18.50 6.26 6.83
N TRP A 119 -17.91 5.48 5.92
CA TRP A 119 -18.17 5.67 4.50
C TRP A 119 -19.63 5.33 4.20
N PRO A 120 -20.30 6.09 3.31
CA PRO A 120 -21.59 5.65 2.80
C PRO A 120 -21.42 4.29 2.11
N ASP A 121 -22.46 3.48 2.12
CA ASP A 121 -22.47 2.24 1.37
C ASP A 121 -22.20 2.53 -0.11
N LEU A 122 -21.37 1.70 -0.73
CA LEU A 122 -21.11 1.80 -2.16
C LEU A 122 -22.42 1.48 -2.91
N PRO A 123 -22.76 2.23 -3.97
CA PRO A 123 -23.92 1.91 -4.79
C PRO A 123 -23.73 0.53 -5.43
N THR A 124 -24.81 -0.24 -5.52
CA THR A 124 -24.79 -1.48 -6.31
C THR A 124 -24.69 -1.10 -7.79
N PRO A 125 -23.68 -1.60 -8.53
CA PRO A 125 -23.59 -1.34 -9.96
C PRO A 125 -24.85 -1.85 -10.69
N PRO A 126 -25.34 -1.13 -11.71
CA PRO A 126 -26.56 -1.53 -12.43
C PRO A 126 -26.46 -2.94 -13.03
N ASP A 127 -25.26 -3.37 -13.40
CA ASP A 127 -25.00 -4.66 -14.04
C ASP A 127 -24.50 -5.74 -13.07
N TYR A 128 -24.61 -5.55 -11.75
CA TYR A 128 -24.08 -6.50 -10.76
C TYR A 128 -24.67 -7.92 -10.89
N ASN A 129 -25.92 -8.03 -11.35
CA ASN A 129 -26.60 -9.31 -11.54
C ASN A 129 -26.39 -9.92 -12.94
N VAL A 130 -25.64 -9.26 -13.83
CA VAL A 130 -25.36 -9.78 -15.18
C VAL A 130 -24.30 -10.88 -15.10
N PRO A 131 -24.59 -12.11 -15.57
CA PRO A 131 -23.61 -13.20 -15.54
C PRO A 131 -22.42 -12.93 -16.47
N PHE A 132 -21.23 -13.28 -16.02
CA PHE A 132 -20.01 -13.27 -16.82
C PHE A 132 -19.23 -14.58 -16.67
N GLU A 133 -18.48 -14.94 -17.71
CA GLU A 133 -17.63 -16.14 -17.72
C GLU A 133 -16.40 -15.94 -16.82
N MET A 134 -16.26 -16.83 -15.83
CA MET A 134 -15.12 -16.95 -14.91
C MET A 134 -14.30 -18.20 -15.24
N GLY A 135 -13.99 -18.37 -16.53
CA GLY A 135 -13.21 -19.49 -17.06
C GLY A 135 -13.98 -20.81 -17.11
N THR A 136 -13.23 -21.92 -17.10
CA THR A 136 -13.77 -23.27 -17.24
C THR A 136 -13.54 -24.06 -15.96
N THR A 137 -14.53 -24.84 -15.54
CA THR A 137 -14.42 -25.81 -14.44
C THR A 137 -13.54 -27.00 -14.83
N TRP A 138 -13.13 -27.80 -13.84
CA TRP A 138 -12.31 -29.00 -14.06
C TRP A 138 -12.96 -30.05 -14.96
N ASP A 139 -14.30 -30.08 -15.05
CA ASP A 139 -15.07 -30.94 -15.95
C ASP A 139 -15.31 -30.31 -17.35
N GLY A 140 -14.63 -29.21 -17.67
CA GLY A 140 -14.68 -28.59 -19.01
C GLY A 140 -15.90 -27.72 -19.28
N LYS A 141 -16.73 -27.42 -18.27
CA LYS A 141 -17.91 -26.55 -18.43
C LYS A 141 -17.56 -25.09 -18.17
N THR A 142 -18.24 -24.18 -18.87
CA THR A 142 -18.10 -22.74 -18.60
C THR A 142 -18.62 -22.41 -17.20
N ASN A 143 -17.77 -21.76 -16.40
CA ASN A 143 -18.10 -21.28 -15.07
C ASN A 143 -18.71 -19.88 -15.15
N TRP A 144 -19.98 -19.72 -14.79
CA TRP A 144 -20.67 -18.43 -14.80
C TRP A 144 -20.77 -17.84 -13.40
N ARG A 145 -20.53 -16.53 -13.27
CA ARG A 145 -20.64 -15.82 -12.00
C ARG A 145 -21.36 -14.48 -12.19
N THR A 146 -22.07 -14.04 -11.15
CA THR A 146 -22.60 -12.67 -11.02
C THR A 146 -21.83 -11.90 -9.95
N GLY A 147 -21.86 -10.57 -10.03
CA GLY A 147 -21.27 -9.66 -9.05
C GLY A 147 -20.00 -8.96 -9.52
N TYR A 148 -19.01 -8.86 -8.64
CA TYR A 148 -17.73 -8.21 -8.96
C TYR A 148 -17.03 -8.90 -10.14
N CYS A 149 -16.87 -8.17 -11.24
CA CYS A 149 -16.11 -8.57 -12.42
C CYS A 149 -14.93 -7.63 -12.64
N SER A 150 -13.95 -8.08 -13.42
CA SER A 150 -12.85 -7.19 -13.84
C SER A 150 -13.36 -6.12 -14.80
N ARG A 151 -12.75 -4.93 -14.79
CA ARG A 151 -13.08 -3.87 -15.76
C ARG A 151 -12.99 -4.37 -17.20
N SER A 152 -11.96 -5.15 -17.54
CA SER A 152 -11.78 -5.64 -18.90
C SER A 152 -12.90 -6.60 -19.31
N THR A 153 -13.41 -7.44 -18.41
CA THR A 153 -14.59 -8.27 -18.63
C THR A 153 -15.85 -7.43 -18.81
N ALA A 154 -16.08 -6.46 -17.92
CA ALA A 154 -17.23 -5.55 -17.99
C ALA A 154 -17.31 -4.83 -19.34
N VAL A 155 -16.18 -4.25 -19.78
CA VAL A 155 -16.07 -3.55 -21.06
C VAL A 155 -16.33 -4.50 -22.24
N LYS A 156 -15.78 -5.71 -22.23
CA LYS A 156 -16.03 -6.72 -23.28
C LYS A 156 -17.51 -7.11 -23.38
N MET A 157 -18.23 -7.07 -22.27
CA MET A 157 -19.65 -7.41 -22.20
C MET A 157 -20.58 -6.21 -22.43
N GLY A 158 -20.02 -5.02 -22.69
CA GLY A 158 -20.80 -3.80 -22.83
C GLY A 158 -21.44 -3.31 -21.53
N GLN A 159 -20.98 -3.82 -20.38
CA GLN A 159 -21.45 -3.39 -19.06
C GLN A 159 -20.91 -2.00 -18.72
N TYR A 160 -21.66 -1.27 -17.90
CA TYR A 160 -21.27 0.04 -17.44
C TYR A 160 -19.98 -0.05 -16.61
N SER A 161 -18.97 0.71 -17.04
CA SER A 161 -17.70 0.83 -16.32
C SER A 161 -17.35 2.31 -16.17
N PHE A 162 -17.09 2.73 -14.93
CA PHE A 162 -16.60 4.08 -14.68
C PHE A 162 -15.18 4.24 -15.25
N LEU A 163 -15.01 5.21 -16.14
CA LEU A 163 -13.72 5.59 -16.69
C LEU A 163 -13.02 6.55 -15.72
N TRP A 164 -12.36 5.99 -14.70
CA TRP A 164 -11.49 6.74 -13.77
C TRP A 164 -10.08 6.98 -14.31
N GLU A 165 -9.85 6.65 -15.58
CA GLU A 165 -8.58 6.90 -16.24
C GLU A 165 -8.39 8.42 -16.40
N ARG A 166 -7.20 8.91 -16.03
CA ARG A 166 -6.82 10.28 -16.38
C ARG A 166 -6.85 10.40 -17.91
N PRO A 167 -7.33 11.52 -18.48
CA PRO A 167 -7.19 11.77 -19.91
C PRO A 167 -5.72 11.56 -20.33
N PRO A 168 -5.47 11.05 -21.54
CA PRO A 168 -4.11 10.88 -22.03
C PRO A 168 -3.33 12.16 -21.80
N GLN A 169 -2.29 12.09 -20.95
CA GLN A 169 -1.38 13.21 -20.75
C GLN A 169 -0.48 13.30 -21.98
N SER A 170 -1.03 13.78 -23.09
CA SER A 170 -0.22 14.02 -24.27
C SER A 170 0.70 15.20 -23.99
N ARG A 171 2.02 14.99 -24.09
CA ARG A 171 3.01 16.08 -24.12
C ARG A 171 2.75 17.07 -25.26
N SER A 172 1.88 16.70 -26.21
CA SER A 172 1.52 17.44 -27.40
C SER A 172 0.59 18.64 -27.15
N LEU A 173 -0.23 18.62 -26.10
CA LEU A 173 -1.15 19.75 -25.82
C LEU A 173 -0.40 21.01 -25.34
N ILE A 174 0.75 20.85 -24.67
CA ILE A 174 1.60 21.97 -24.22
C ILE A 174 2.21 22.72 -25.41
N LYS A 175 2.37 22.09 -26.58
CA LYS A 175 2.84 22.77 -27.80
C LYS A 175 1.75 23.54 -28.51
N ALA A 176 0.48 23.13 -28.39
CA ALA A 176 -0.62 23.82 -29.07
C ALA A 176 -0.94 25.18 -28.42
N GLU A 177 -0.90 25.27 -27.09
CA GLU A 177 -1.12 26.55 -26.38
C GLU A 177 0.03 27.55 -26.56
N ASN A 178 1.26 27.09 -26.77
CA ASN A 178 2.42 27.95 -26.97
C ASN A 178 2.70 28.33 -28.44
N SER A 179 1.90 27.84 -29.39
CA SER A 179 2.03 28.16 -30.82
C SER A 179 0.98 29.17 -31.32
N VAL A 180 0.13 29.68 -30.42
CA VAL A 180 -0.79 30.80 -30.68
C VAL A 180 -0.22 32.05 -30.02
N LYS A 181 0.84 32.60 -30.62
CA LYS A 181 1.29 33.98 -30.45
C LYS A 181 1.74 34.52 -31.80
#